data_AF-Q4BUL9-F1
#
_entry.id   AF-Q4BUL9-F1
#
_cell.length_a   1.000
_cell.length_b   1.000
_cell.length_c   1.000
_cell.angle_alpha   90.00
_cell.angle_beta   90.00
_cell.angle_gamma   90.00
#
_symmetry.space_group_name_H-M   'P 1'
#
loop_
_entity.id
_entity.type
_entity.pdbx_description
1 polymer ?
#
loop_
_entity_poly.entity_id
_entity_poly.type
_entity_poly.pdbx_seq_one_letter_code
_entity_poly.pdbx_strand_id
1 'polypeptide(L)'
;MVRFLAAESRFRRRILARQLLDFVRLAPRDKIAIRYICSSSPQEPYYVFLTLPHDDWMTYEVYREARGAFLNAYCRTVKLNFPDVQHIVGIATEPGLNNRSQSEDAMYLDATNWTEEDAAKTREISEELNIFKNAKPFNIHDEEYPL
;
A
#
# COMPACT_ATOMS: atom_id res chain seq x y z
N MET A 1 -13.23 6.63 0.89
CA MET A 1 -11.85 7.13 0.80
C MET A 1 -11.64 8.48 1.50
N VAL A 2 -12.40 9.54 1.18
CA VAL A 2 -12.18 10.89 1.75
C VAL A 2 -12.30 10.96 3.29
N ARG A 3 -13.20 10.19 3.91
CA ARG A 3 -13.44 10.27 5.37
C ARG A 3 -12.23 9.85 6.23
N PHE A 4 -11.49 8.81 5.84
CA PHE A 4 -10.32 8.35 6.60
C PHE A 4 -9.13 9.27 6.39
N LEU A 5 -8.81 9.62 5.13
CA LEU A 5 -7.75 10.60 4.83
C LEU A 5 -8.02 11.97 5.46
N ALA A 6 -9.30 12.36 5.63
CA ALA A 6 -9.70 13.59 6.30
C ALA A 6 -9.75 13.47 7.84
N ALA A 7 -9.94 12.27 8.38
CA ALA A 7 -9.91 11.99 9.82
C ALA A 7 -8.47 11.83 10.36
N GLU A 8 -7.50 11.56 9.49
CA GLU A 8 -6.09 11.56 9.86
C GLU A 8 -5.67 12.90 10.45
N SER A 9 -5.05 12.88 11.64
CA SER A 9 -4.51 14.08 12.24
C SER A 9 -3.49 14.72 11.27
N ARG A 10 -3.37 16.06 11.29
CA ARG A 10 -2.39 16.78 10.46
C ARG A 10 -0.98 16.25 10.66
N PHE A 11 -0.68 15.80 11.89
CA PHE A 11 0.59 15.18 12.26
C PHE A 11 0.78 13.83 11.56
N ARG A 12 -0.19 12.92 11.66
CA ARG A 12 -0.14 11.58 11.05
C ARG A 12 -0.07 11.67 9.52
N ARG A 13 -0.84 12.58 8.90
CA ARG A 13 -0.71 12.88 7.46
C ARG A 13 0.69 13.30 7.06
N ARG A 14 1.36 14.14 7.86
CA ARG A 14 2.73 14.58 7.59
C ARG A 14 3.73 13.43 7.69
N ILE A 15 3.56 12.55 8.68
CA ILE A 15 4.38 11.34 8.82
C ILE A 15 4.18 10.43 7.61
N LEU A 16 2.95 10.11 7.25
CA LEU A 16 2.61 9.24 6.12
C LEU A 16 3.16 9.80 4.80
N ALA A 17 3.00 11.10 4.55
CA ALA A 17 3.54 11.75 3.36
C ALA A 17 5.07 11.66 3.30
N ARG A 18 5.76 11.89 4.43
CA ARG A 18 7.22 11.72 4.50
C ARG A 18 7.64 10.29 4.24
N GLN A 19 6.93 9.31 4.84
CA GLN A 19 7.20 7.89 4.64
C GLN A 19 6.98 7.46 3.19
N LEU A 20 5.92 7.93 2.54
CA LEU A 20 5.67 7.68 1.13
C LEU A 20 6.79 8.27 0.25
N LEU A 21 7.17 9.53 0.49
CA LEU A 21 8.23 10.18 -0.27
C LEU A 21 9.58 9.45 -0.11
N ASP A 22 9.94 9.08 1.12
CA ASP A 22 11.15 8.32 1.39
C ASP A 22 11.11 6.94 0.76
N PHE A 23 9.94 6.28 0.78
CA PHE A 23 9.73 4.99 0.12
C PHE A 23 9.94 5.09 -1.40
N VAL A 24 9.28 6.03 -2.07
CA VAL A 24 9.39 6.24 -3.52
C VAL A 24 10.82 6.61 -3.93
N ARG A 25 11.50 7.45 -3.13
CA ARG A 25 12.89 7.85 -3.37
C ARG A 25 13.86 6.66 -3.30
N LEU A 26 13.63 5.73 -2.38
CA LEU A 26 14.50 4.57 -2.13
C LEU A 26 14.11 3.34 -2.94
N ALA A 27 12.94 3.33 -3.57
CA ALA A 27 12.47 2.22 -4.37
C ALA A 27 13.42 1.97 -5.58
N PRO A 28 13.83 0.72 -5.83
CA PRO A 28 14.56 0.37 -7.05
C PRO A 28 13.73 0.72 -8.29
N ARG A 29 14.37 1.22 -9.33
CA ARG A 29 13.68 1.67 -10.56
C ARG A 29 13.21 0.52 -11.45
N ASP A 30 13.82 -0.64 -11.30
CA ASP A 30 13.65 -1.83 -12.12
C ASP A 30 12.89 -2.96 -11.40
N LYS A 31 12.42 -2.73 -10.17
CA LYS A 31 11.76 -3.76 -9.35
C LYS A 31 10.51 -3.21 -8.68
N ILE A 32 9.57 -4.13 -8.45
CA ILE A 32 8.44 -3.88 -7.56
C ILE A 32 8.98 -3.67 -6.14
N ALA A 33 8.52 -2.61 -5.48
CA ALA A 33 8.77 -2.42 -4.07
C ALA A 33 7.45 -2.25 -3.34
N ILE A 34 7.40 -2.71 -2.09
CA ILE A 34 6.25 -2.52 -1.22
C ILE A 34 6.73 -2.15 0.19
N ARG A 35 5.98 -1.28 0.84
CA ARG A 35 6.05 -0.99 2.27
C ARG A 35 4.64 -0.98 2.82
N TYR A 36 4.44 -1.55 4.01
CA TYR A 36 3.21 -1.29 4.76
C TYR A 36 3.53 -0.62 6.09
N ILE A 37 2.60 0.21 6.55
CA ILE A 37 2.64 0.93 7.82
C ILE A 37 1.48 0.41 8.66
N CYS A 38 1.83 -0.19 9.79
CA CYS A 38 0.88 -0.70 10.75
C CYS A 38 0.28 0.45 11.57
N SER A 39 -0.99 0.31 11.89
CA SER A 39 -1.68 1.14 12.88
C SER A 39 -1.70 0.45 14.24
N SER A 40 -1.57 1.25 15.31
CA SER A 40 -1.71 0.78 16.69
C SER A 40 -3.18 0.69 17.15
N SER A 41 -4.13 1.26 16.39
CA SER A 41 -5.57 1.23 16.67
C SER A 41 -6.36 0.57 15.54
N PRO A 42 -7.34 -0.31 15.84
CA PRO A 42 -8.23 -0.91 14.83
C PRO A 42 -9.06 0.11 14.03
N GLN A 43 -9.30 1.30 14.60
CA GLN A 43 -10.09 2.37 13.99
C GLN A 43 -9.28 3.16 12.96
N GLU A 44 -7.97 3.02 12.99
CA GLU A 44 -7.03 3.68 12.11
C GLU A 44 -6.58 2.72 11.00
N PRO A 45 -6.55 3.14 9.73
CA PRO A 45 -6.20 2.25 8.65
C PRO A 45 -4.72 1.89 8.68
N TYR A 46 -4.42 0.68 8.22
CA TYR A 46 -3.08 0.33 7.74
C TYR A 46 -2.85 1.00 6.40
N TYR A 47 -1.59 1.37 6.11
CA TYR A 47 -1.23 1.89 4.79
C TYR A 47 -0.36 0.91 4.05
N VAL A 48 -0.61 0.73 2.76
CA VAL A 48 0.21 -0.05 1.83
C VAL A 48 0.70 0.87 0.74
N PHE A 49 2.02 0.97 0.59
CA PHE A 49 2.68 1.70 -0.48
C PHE A 49 3.31 0.70 -1.45
N LEU A 50 3.07 0.92 -2.73
CA LEU A 50 3.57 0.10 -3.83
C LEU A 50 4.29 0.99 -4.85
N THR A 51 5.45 0.55 -5.33
CA THR A 51 6.00 1.06 -6.59
C THR A 51 6.02 -0.04 -7.64
N LEU A 52 5.52 0.26 -8.83
CA LEU A 52 5.58 -0.64 -9.98
C LEU A 52 6.37 0.06 -11.11
N PRO A 53 7.48 -0.50 -11.60
CA PRO A 53 8.14 0.01 -12.80
C PRO A 53 7.21 -0.06 -14.02
N HIS A 54 7.26 0.96 -14.88
CA HIS A 54 6.62 0.92 -16.19
C HIS A 54 7.67 0.55 -17.23
N ASP A 55 7.49 -0.62 -17.87
CA ASP A 55 8.37 -1.05 -18.94
C ASP A 55 7.90 -0.51 -20.31
N ASP A 56 8.86 -0.16 -21.17
CA ASP A 56 8.60 0.45 -22.49
C ASP A 56 7.75 -0.40 -23.44
N TRP A 57 7.70 -1.72 -23.24
CA TRP A 57 6.93 -2.64 -24.07
C TRP A 57 5.43 -2.64 -23.73
N MET A 58 5.05 -2.06 -22.59
CA MET A 58 3.68 -2.05 -22.08
C MET A 58 3.00 -0.72 -22.36
N THR A 59 1.74 -0.73 -22.83
CA THR A 59 0.98 0.52 -22.93
C THR A 59 0.68 1.07 -21.54
N TYR A 60 0.47 2.37 -21.46
CA TYR A 60 0.20 3.02 -20.18
C TYR A 60 -1.10 2.51 -19.53
N GLU A 61 -2.11 2.16 -20.33
CA GLU A 61 -3.38 1.60 -19.86
C GLU A 61 -3.18 0.24 -19.20
N VAL A 62 -2.48 -0.68 -19.88
CA VAL A 62 -2.14 -2.02 -19.33
C VAL A 62 -1.32 -1.88 -18.06
N TYR A 63 -0.39 -0.92 -18.02
CA TYR A 63 0.40 -0.62 -16.85
C TYR A 63 -0.45 -0.16 -15.66
N ARG A 64 -1.41 0.75 -15.88
CA ARG A 64 -2.30 1.22 -14.80
C ARG A 64 -3.21 0.11 -14.28
N GLU A 65 -3.74 -0.72 -15.17
CA GLU A 65 -4.54 -1.89 -14.77
C GLU A 65 -3.72 -2.87 -13.92
N ALA A 66 -2.50 -3.18 -14.37
CA ALA A 66 -1.57 -4.03 -13.62
C ALA A 66 -1.25 -3.42 -12.25
N ARG A 67 -0.91 -2.12 -12.18
CA ARG A 67 -0.59 -1.43 -10.92
C ARG A 67 -1.75 -1.48 -9.93
N GLY A 68 -2.97 -1.26 -10.41
CA GLY A 68 -4.18 -1.40 -9.60
C GLY A 68 -4.41 -2.82 -9.09
N ALA A 69 -4.22 -3.83 -9.94
CA ALA A 69 -4.34 -5.23 -9.57
C ALA A 69 -3.31 -5.66 -8.51
N PHE A 70 -2.03 -5.28 -8.70
CA PHE A 70 -1.00 -5.49 -7.69
C PHE A 70 -1.34 -4.79 -6.38
N LEU A 71 -1.76 -3.52 -6.42
CA LEU A 71 -2.12 -2.78 -5.22
C LEU A 71 -3.24 -3.48 -4.45
N ASN A 72 -4.28 -3.94 -5.15
CA ASN A 72 -5.39 -4.70 -4.57
C ASN A 72 -4.90 -5.98 -3.90
N ALA A 73 -4.10 -6.78 -4.61
CA ALA A 73 -3.58 -8.04 -4.11
C ALA A 73 -2.71 -7.86 -2.86
N TYR A 74 -1.83 -6.84 -2.86
CA TYR A 74 -1.01 -6.52 -1.69
C TYR A 74 -1.85 -6.02 -0.50
N CYS A 75 -2.87 -5.19 -0.71
CA CYS A 75 -3.78 -4.78 0.37
C CYS A 75 -4.49 -6.00 0.99
N ARG A 76 -5.00 -6.91 0.15
CA ARG A 76 -5.63 -8.14 0.62
C ARG A 76 -4.64 -9.05 1.36
N THR A 77 -3.39 -9.13 0.88
CA THR A 77 -2.33 -9.90 1.56
C THR A 77 -2.01 -9.34 2.95
N VAL A 78 -2.04 -8.01 3.11
CA VAL A 78 -1.91 -7.39 4.43
C VAL A 78 -3.04 -7.83 5.35
N LYS A 79 -4.29 -7.90 4.87
CA LYS A 79 -5.40 -8.46 5.67
C LYS A 79 -5.17 -9.93 6.07
N LEU A 80 -4.63 -10.76 5.17
CA LEU A 80 -4.28 -12.15 5.52
C LEU A 80 -3.23 -12.22 6.64
N ASN A 81 -2.20 -11.38 6.57
CA ASN A 81 -1.10 -11.37 7.54
C ASN A 81 -1.47 -10.71 8.87
N PHE A 82 -2.45 -9.80 8.86
CA PHE A 82 -2.94 -9.08 10.02
C PHE A 82 -4.45 -9.24 10.13
N PRO A 83 -4.97 -10.39 10.60
CA PRO A 83 -6.40 -10.71 10.58
C PRO A 83 -7.28 -9.70 11.31
N ASP A 84 -6.73 -8.98 12.29
CA ASP A 84 -7.46 -7.99 13.08
C ASP A 84 -7.66 -6.64 12.36
N VAL A 85 -6.95 -6.40 11.25
CA VAL A 85 -7.07 -5.13 10.53
C VAL A 85 -8.43 -5.01 9.85
N GLN A 86 -9.13 -3.90 10.08
CA GLN A 86 -10.45 -3.65 9.49
C GLN A 86 -10.39 -2.71 8.30
N HIS A 87 -9.38 -1.84 8.26
CA HIS A 87 -9.28 -0.76 7.30
C HIS A 87 -7.87 -0.71 6.70
N ILE A 88 -7.78 -0.71 5.37
CA ILE A 88 -6.50 -0.64 4.67
C ILE A 88 -6.61 0.42 3.56
N VAL A 89 -5.61 1.29 3.48
CA VAL A 89 -5.45 2.28 2.40
C VAL A 89 -4.24 1.90 1.58
N GLY A 90 -4.44 1.70 0.28
CA GLY A 90 -3.37 1.43 -0.68
C GLY A 90 -3.03 2.68 -1.47
N ILE A 91 -1.74 2.93 -1.70
CA ILE A 91 -1.22 3.94 -2.62
C ILE A 91 -0.15 3.29 -3.49
N ALA A 92 -0.29 3.38 -4.81
CA ALA A 92 0.69 2.90 -5.77
C ALA A 92 1.16 4.00 -6.72
N THR A 93 2.44 3.98 -7.08
CA THR A 93 3.03 4.94 -8.02
C THR A 93 4.23 4.33 -8.78
N GLU A 94 4.86 5.08 -9.67
CA GLU A 94 6.12 4.71 -10.31
C GLU A 94 7.31 4.82 -9.33
N PRO A 95 8.38 4.01 -9.46
CA PRO A 95 9.57 4.15 -8.63
C PRO A 95 10.42 5.38 -8.99
N GLY A 96 11.13 5.91 -7.99
CA GLY A 96 12.00 7.08 -8.11
C GLY A 96 11.22 8.40 -8.15
N LEU A 97 11.91 9.52 -7.97
CA LEU A 97 11.34 10.86 -8.12
C LEU A 97 11.73 11.40 -9.50
N ASN A 98 10.88 11.20 -10.50
CA ASN A 98 11.08 11.82 -11.81
C ASN A 98 10.23 13.10 -11.89
N ASN A 99 10.80 14.16 -12.45
CA ASN A 99 10.14 15.47 -12.61
C ASN A 99 9.06 15.48 -13.71
N ARG A 100 8.72 14.32 -14.29
CA ARG A 100 7.60 14.15 -15.22
C ARG A 100 6.43 13.57 -14.43
N SER A 101 5.23 14.06 -14.72
CA SER A 101 3.96 13.68 -14.08
C SER A 101 3.90 12.19 -13.72
N GLN A 102 4.14 11.88 -12.45
CA GLN A 102 3.93 10.56 -11.89
C GLN A 102 2.44 10.37 -11.66
N SER A 103 1.97 9.15 -11.89
CA SER A 103 0.57 8.81 -11.69
C SER A 103 0.42 8.01 -10.41
N GLU A 104 -0.68 8.26 -9.73
CA GLU A 104 -0.96 7.67 -8.44
C GLU A 104 -2.27 6.90 -8.54
N ASP A 105 -2.26 5.66 -8.07
CA ASP A 105 -3.47 4.89 -7.81
C ASP A 105 -3.67 4.81 -6.30
N ALA A 106 -4.88 5.12 -5.84
CA ALA A 106 -5.23 5.01 -4.44
C ALA A 106 -6.47 4.14 -4.29
N MET A 107 -6.49 3.31 -3.26
CA MET A 107 -7.64 2.47 -2.94
C MET A 107 -7.88 2.40 -1.44
N TYR A 108 -9.10 2.00 -1.09
CA TYR A 108 -9.49 1.70 0.27
C TYR A 108 -10.15 0.32 0.29
N LEU A 109 -9.63 -0.56 1.13
CA LEU A 109 -10.22 -1.87 1.41
C LEU A 109 -10.90 -1.83 2.78
N ASP A 110 -12.20 -2.04 2.76
CA ASP A 110 -12.99 -2.31 3.96
C ASP A 110 -12.99 -3.81 4.22
N ALA A 111 -12.30 -4.23 5.26
CA ALA A 111 -12.13 -5.62 5.64
C ALA A 111 -12.93 -5.99 6.90
N THR A 112 -13.93 -5.18 7.27
CA THR A 112 -14.81 -5.43 8.42
C THR A 112 -15.64 -6.71 8.27
N ASN A 113 -16.07 -7.02 7.04
CA ASN A 113 -16.84 -8.22 6.70
C ASN A 113 -16.01 -9.26 5.94
N TRP A 114 -14.72 -9.39 6.26
CA TRP A 114 -13.81 -10.31 5.58
C TRP A 114 -14.20 -11.78 5.80
N THR A 115 -14.40 -12.52 4.72
CA THR A 115 -14.84 -13.93 4.77
C THR A 115 -13.68 -14.91 4.56
N GLU A 116 -13.90 -16.20 4.88
CA GLU A 116 -12.93 -17.25 4.53
C GLU A 116 -12.80 -17.43 3.00
N GLU A 117 -13.86 -17.14 2.23
CA GLU A 117 -13.80 -17.13 0.78
C GLU A 117 -12.87 -16.02 0.27
N ASP A 118 -12.95 -14.82 0.85
CA ASP A 118 -12.00 -13.74 0.55
C ASP A 118 -10.57 -14.12 0.90
N ALA A 119 -10.38 -14.81 2.03
CA ALA A 119 -9.08 -15.33 2.44
C ALA A 119 -8.53 -16.34 1.42
N ALA A 120 -9.34 -17.32 1.02
CA ALA A 120 -8.96 -18.34 0.04
C ALA A 120 -8.58 -17.73 -1.31
N LYS A 121 -9.41 -16.85 -1.87
CA LYS A 121 -9.12 -16.12 -3.12
C LYS A 121 -7.84 -15.30 -3.01
N THR A 122 -7.60 -14.69 -1.85
CA THR A 122 -6.40 -13.89 -1.65
C THR A 122 -5.15 -14.76 -1.61
N ARG A 123 -5.19 -15.95 -0.98
CA ARG A 123 -4.07 -16.88 -0.97
C ARG A 123 -3.70 -17.31 -2.39
N GLU A 124 -4.69 -17.69 -3.20
CA GLU A 124 -4.52 -18.04 -4.61
C GLU A 124 -3.84 -16.91 -5.41
N ILE A 125 -4.39 -15.69 -5.35
CA ILE A 125 -3.83 -14.52 -6.04
C ILE A 125 -2.39 -14.20 -5.55
N SER A 126 -2.14 -14.36 -4.25
CA SER A 126 -0.83 -14.05 -3.66
C SER A 126 0.26 -15.01 -4.10
N GLU A 127 -0.11 -16.28 -4.30
CA GLU A 127 0.75 -17.33 -4.83
C GLU A 127 1.06 -17.10 -6.31
N GLU A 128 0.04 -16.83 -7.13
CA GLU A 128 0.19 -16.52 -8.56
C GLU A 128 1.13 -15.33 -8.77
N LEU A 129 0.95 -14.26 -7.99
CA LEU A 129 1.72 -13.03 -8.10
C LEU A 129 3.05 -13.05 -7.32
N ASN A 130 3.41 -14.17 -6.66
CA ASN A 130 4.62 -14.32 -5.84
C ASN A 130 4.84 -13.18 -4.82
N ILE A 131 3.74 -12.64 -4.28
CA ILE A 131 3.68 -11.42 -3.45
C ILE A 131 4.60 -11.50 -2.22
N PHE A 132 4.67 -12.68 -1.61
CA PHE A 132 5.41 -12.92 -0.38
C PHE A 132 6.94 -12.73 -0.50
N LYS A 133 7.52 -12.70 -1.71
CA LYS A 133 8.96 -12.50 -1.90
C LYS A 133 9.43 -11.05 -1.76
N ASN A 134 8.51 -10.08 -1.88
CA ASN A 134 8.87 -8.66 -2.03
C ASN A 134 8.38 -7.76 -0.88
N ALA A 135 7.53 -8.26 0.02
CA ALA A 135 6.96 -7.49 1.13
C ALA A 135 7.96 -7.26 2.28
N LYS A 136 8.31 -5.99 2.56
CA LYS A 136 9.09 -5.63 3.74
C LYS A 136 8.22 -4.90 4.77
N PRO A 137 8.11 -5.41 6.01
CA PRO A 137 7.47 -4.70 7.11
C PRO A 137 8.20 -3.39 7.42
N PHE A 138 7.46 -2.32 7.72
CA PHE A 138 8.02 -1.14 8.37
C PHE A 138 7.17 -0.79 9.59
N ASN A 139 7.67 -1.14 10.78
CA ASN A 139 7.02 -0.81 12.04
C ASN A 139 7.31 0.66 12.39
N ILE A 140 6.26 1.45 12.60
CA ILE A 140 6.38 2.79 13.18
C ILE A 140 6.33 2.62 14.70
N HIS A 141 7.45 2.89 15.38
CA HIS A 141 7.41 3.26 16.79
C HIS A 141 7.34 4.78 16.86
N ASP A 142 6.17 5.32 17.19
CA ASP A 142 6.03 6.72 17.58
C ASP A 142 6.21 6.81 19.10
N GLU A 143 7.29 7.47 19.54
CA GLU A 143 7.32 8.13 20.85
C GLU A 143 6.65 9.50 20.67
N GLU A 144 5.39 9.62 21.05
CA GLU A 144 4.78 10.95 21.22
C GLU A 144 5.50 11.67 22.35
N TYR A 145 6.14 12.81 22.05
CA TYR A 145 6.55 13.75 23.09
C TYR A 145 5.30 14.35 23.73
N PRO A 146 5.16 14.33 25.06
CA PRO A 146 4.05 15.01 25.71
C PRO A 146 4.22 16.53 25.51
N LEU A 147 3.13 17.18 25.10
CA LEU A 147 2.98 18.64 25.17
C LEU A 147 2.76 19.08 26.62
#